data_AF-A0A828T1Z6-F1
#
_entry.id   AF-A0A828T1Z6-F1
#
_cell.length_a   1.000
_cell.length_b   1.000
_cell.length_c   1.000
_cell.angle_alpha   90.00
_cell.angle_beta   90.00
_cell.angle_gamma   90.00
#
_symmetry.space_group_name_H-M   'P 1'
#
loop_
_entity.id
_entity.type
_entity.pdbx_description
1 polymer ?
#
loop_
_entity_poly.entity_id
_entity_poly.type
_entity_poly.pdbx_seq_one_letter_code
_entity_poly.pdbx_strand_id
1 'polypeptide(L)'
;MKSLEQLHEICERMRKVVQLREENAKEILEKAAMCESGKDADGNTYRTHVLVCGGTGCTSSGSARIRERLEKEIEANGLSDEVCVVKTGCFGLCALGPIMIVYPEGTFYSMVQEEDIPEIVTEHLLKGNVVKHLLYEETVKADKIIPLNETNFYKNSTESLCETAVSSIPKRSTNISEQADTKRSVLF
;
A
#
# COMPACT_ATOMS: atom_id res chain seq x y z
N MET A 1 -3.89 7.91 -49.50
CA MET A 1 -2.63 7.21 -49.22
C MET A 1 -1.83 8.08 -48.27
N LYS A 2 -1.39 7.58 -47.10
CA LYS A 2 -0.48 8.34 -46.22
C LYS A 2 0.89 8.43 -46.92
N SER A 3 1.56 9.58 -46.85
CA SER A 3 2.90 9.73 -47.44
C SER A 3 3.92 8.86 -46.71
N LEU A 4 5.01 8.49 -47.39
CA LEU A 4 6.09 7.69 -46.80
C LEU A 4 6.64 8.33 -45.51
N GLU A 5 6.69 9.66 -45.47
CA GLU A 5 7.10 10.46 -44.31
C GLU A 5 6.13 10.29 -43.13
N GLN A 6 4.82 10.31 -43.37
CA GLN A 6 3.82 10.08 -42.32
C GLN A 6 3.91 8.67 -41.73
N LEU A 7 4.33 7.68 -42.53
CA LEU A 7 4.53 6.32 -42.04
C LEU A 7 5.78 6.22 -41.16
N HIS A 8 6.87 6.89 -41.53
CA HIS A 8 8.08 6.97 -40.70
C HIS A 8 7.81 7.66 -39.36
N GLU A 9 7.07 8.77 -39.35
CA GLU A 9 6.74 9.50 -38.12
C GLU A 9 5.90 8.66 -37.15
N ILE A 10 4.95 7.87 -37.66
CA ILE A 10 4.16 6.94 -36.84
C ILE A 10 5.06 5.85 -36.23
N CYS A 11 5.97 5.28 -37.02
CA CYS A 11 6.90 4.25 -36.54
C CYS A 11 7.88 4.78 -35.49
N GLU A 12 8.36 6.01 -35.61
CA GLU A 12 9.20 6.64 -34.59
C GLU A 12 8.43 6.91 -33.29
N ARG A 13 7.19 7.43 -33.40
CA ARG A 13 6.33 7.63 -32.23
C ARG A 13 6.06 6.33 -31.49
N MET A 14 5.76 5.25 -32.23
CA MET A 14 5.55 3.93 -31.64
C MET A 14 6.82 3.41 -30.94
N ARG A 15 8.00 3.57 -31.54
CA ARG A 15 9.28 3.21 -30.91
C ARG A 15 9.51 3.94 -29.58
N LYS A 16 9.26 5.26 -29.54
CA LYS A 16 9.36 6.05 -28.31
C LYS A 16 8.40 5.56 -27.22
N VAL A 17 7.16 5.22 -27.58
CA VAL A 17 6.18 4.68 -26.62
C VAL A 17 6.62 3.32 -26.07
N VAL A 18 7.21 2.46 -26.90
CA VAL A 18 7.75 1.16 -26.45
C VAL A 18 8.93 1.37 -25.50
N GLN A 19 9.89 2.24 -25.85
CA GLN A 19 11.04 2.55 -25.00
C GLN A 19 10.63 3.12 -23.63
N LEU A 20 9.70 4.09 -23.61
CA LEU A 20 9.17 4.65 -22.35
C LEU A 20 8.51 3.58 -21.48
N ARG A 21 7.82 2.60 -22.09
CA ARG A 21 7.21 1.49 -21.35
C ARG A 21 8.26 0.55 -20.77
N GLU A 22 9.34 0.28 -21.50
CA GLU A 22 10.45 -0.55 -21.04
C GLU A 22 11.22 0.12 -19.89
N GLU A 23 11.52 1.41 -19.99
CA GLU A 23 12.18 2.20 -18.95
C GLU A 23 11.33 2.26 -17.67
N ASN A 24 10.04 2.61 -17.81
CA ASN A 24 9.11 2.62 -16.67
C ASN A 24 8.96 1.23 -16.04
N ALA A 25 8.88 0.16 -16.86
CA ALA A 25 8.77 -1.20 -16.34
C ALA A 25 10.03 -1.63 -15.57
N LYS A 26 11.21 -1.20 -16.00
CA LYS A 26 12.47 -1.48 -15.31
C LYS A 26 12.53 -0.76 -13.96
N GLU A 27 12.17 0.51 -13.90
CA GLU A 27 12.10 1.27 -12.64
C GLU A 27 11.07 0.65 -11.67
N ILE A 28 9.91 0.23 -12.18
CA ILE A 28 8.87 -0.46 -11.40
C ILE A 28 9.38 -1.81 -10.86
N LEU A 29 10.10 -2.58 -11.67
CA LEU A 29 10.66 -3.87 -11.27
C LEU A 29 11.78 -3.72 -10.23
N GLU A 30 12.63 -2.71 -10.38
CA GLU A 30 13.66 -2.37 -9.39
C GLU A 30 13.01 -1.94 -8.07
N LYS A 31 12.05 -1.01 -8.08
CA LYS A 31 11.28 -0.61 -6.88
C LYS A 31 10.55 -1.80 -6.23
N ALA A 32 9.94 -2.67 -7.02
CA ALA A 32 9.26 -3.86 -6.51
C ALA A 32 10.24 -4.83 -5.83
N ALA A 33 11.42 -5.07 -6.42
CA ALA A 33 12.46 -5.92 -5.82
C ALA A 33 13.01 -5.32 -4.51
N MET A 34 13.14 -4.00 -4.44
CA MET A 34 13.57 -3.27 -3.24
C MET A 34 12.54 -3.41 -2.12
N CYS A 35 11.27 -3.21 -2.46
CA CYS A 35 10.12 -3.47 -1.61
C CYS A 35 10.07 -4.91 -1.06
N GLU A 36 10.34 -5.93 -1.89
CA GLU A 36 10.37 -7.34 -1.48
C GLU A 36 11.55 -7.67 -0.55
N SER A 37 12.68 -6.99 -0.72
CA SER A 37 13.85 -7.13 0.16
C SER A 37 13.68 -6.39 1.51
N GLY A 38 12.61 -5.58 1.62
CA GLY A 38 12.35 -4.71 2.76
C GLY A 38 13.40 -3.61 2.93
N LYS A 39 14.14 -3.25 1.87
CA LYS A 39 15.23 -2.26 1.89
C LYS A 39 15.13 -1.26 0.72
N ASP A 40 15.45 0.00 0.98
CA ASP A 40 15.52 1.10 0.01
C ASP A 40 16.83 1.11 -0.80
N ALA A 41 17.03 2.14 -1.64
CA ALA A 41 18.18 2.29 -2.54
C ALA A 41 19.52 2.38 -1.80
N ASP A 42 19.47 2.86 -0.57
CA ASP A 42 20.61 3.11 0.29
C ASP A 42 20.85 1.95 1.27
N GLY A 43 20.03 0.89 1.21
CA GLY A 43 20.12 -0.31 2.03
C GLY A 43 19.42 -0.23 3.39
N ASN A 44 18.64 0.84 3.61
CA ASN A 44 17.85 1.08 4.81
C ASN A 44 16.50 0.38 4.73
N THR A 45 15.95 -0.08 5.86
CA THR A 45 14.65 -0.75 5.86
C THR A 45 13.49 0.24 5.75
N TYR A 46 12.55 0.01 4.81
CA TYR A 46 11.31 0.79 4.75
C TYR A 46 10.60 0.78 6.11
N ARG A 47 10.25 1.96 6.63
CA ARG A 47 9.58 2.07 7.93
C ARG A 47 8.17 1.49 7.89
N THR A 48 7.50 1.63 6.75
CA THR A 48 6.08 1.30 6.57
C THR A 48 5.89 0.53 5.28
N HIS A 49 5.07 -0.52 5.33
CA HIS A 49 4.68 -1.29 4.16
C HIS A 49 3.17 -1.20 3.96
N VAL A 50 2.76 -0.77 2.78
CA VAL A 50 1.35 -0.63 2.40
C VAL A 50 1.01 -1.70 1.38
N LEU A 51 0.20 -2.67 1.80
CA LEU A 51 -0.21 -3.82 1.01
C LEU A 51 -1.55 -3.50 0.36
N VAL A 52 -1.58 -3.43 -0.97
CA VAL A 52 -2.81 -3.16 -1.74
C VAL A 52 -3.28 -4.44 -2.41
N CYS A 53 -4.53 -4.84 -2.17
CA CYS A 53 -5.09 -6.07 -2.72
C CYS A 53 -5.15 -6.04 -4.26
N GLY A 54 -4.43 -6.98 -4.88
CA GLY A 54 -4.41 -7.18 -6.33
C GLY A 54 -5.37 -8.28 -6.83
N GLY A 55 -6.23 -8.83 -5.97
CA GLY A 55 -7.25 -9.80 -6.35
C GLY A 55 -8.24 -9.23 -7.38
N THR A 56 -8.92 -10.11 -8.14
CA THR A 56 -9.85 -9.70 -9.21
C THR A 56 -10.96 -8.79 -8.68
N GLY A 57 -11.55 -9.09 -7.53
CA GLY A 57 -12.62 -8.28 -6.92
C GLY A 57 -12.16 -6.88 -6.48
N CYS A 58 -10.92 -6.73 -6.00
CA CYS A 58 -10.37 -5.42 -5.67
C CYS A 58 -9.95 -4.65 -6.94
N THR A 59 -9.42 -5.37 -7.94
CA THR A 59 -9.04 -4.77 -9.23
C THR A 59 -10.27 -4.22 -9.97
N SER A 60 -11.38 -4.97 -10.00
CA SER A 60 -12.64 -4.50 -10.59
C SER A 60 -13.25 -3.32 -9.84
N SER A 61 -12.92 -3.16 -8.56
CA SER A 61 -13.39 -2.07 -7.70
C SER A 61 -12.41 -0.89 -7.66
N GLY A 62 -11.38 -0.88 -8.52
CA GLY A 62 -10.50 0.28 -8.68
C GLY A 62 -9.19 0.24 -7.90
N SER A 63 -8.76 -0.89 -7.33
CA SER A 63 -7.51 -0.97 -6.54
C SER A 63 -6.25 -0.54 -7.31
N ALA A 64 -6.25 -0.67 -8.64
CA ALA A 64 -5.16 -0.18 -9.47
C ALA A 64 -5.02 1.35 -9.45
N ARG A 65 -6.15 2.08 -9.47
CA ARG A 65 -6.18 3.56 -9.40
C ARG A 65 -5.77 4.05 -8.02
N ILE A 66 -6.28 3.39 -6.98
CA ILE A 66 -5.87 3.61 -5.59
C ILE A 66 -4.35 3.48 -5.44
N ARG A 67 -3.76 2.42 -5.99
CA ARG A 67 -2.30 2.23 -5.93
C ARG A 67 -1.54 3.34 -6.66
N GLU A 68 -1.97 3.71 -7.87
CA GLU A 68 -1.34 4.81 -8.63
C GLU A 68 -1.45 6.14 -7.88
N ARG A 69 -2.61 6.44 -7.30
CA ARG A 69 -2.84 7.64 -6.50
C ARG A 69 -1.96 7.65 -5.25
N LEU A 70 -1.82 6.49 -4.61
CA LEU A 70 -1.01 6.30 -3.40
C LEU A 70 0.47 6.53 -3.69
N GLU A 71 1.00 5.93 -4.76
CA GLU A 71 2.40 6.12 -5.18
C GLU A 71 2.69 7.61 -5.46
N LYS A 72 1.78 8.32 -6.15
CA LYS A 72 1.91 9.76 -6.41
C LYS A 72 1.89 10.61 -5.15
N GLU A 73 1.00 10.31 -4.20
CA GLU A 73 0.92 11.05 -2.94
C GLU A 73 2.15 10.79 -2.05
N ILE A 74 2.65 9.56 -2.02
CA ILE A 74 3.90 9.22 -1.31
C ILE A 74 5.07 10.04 -1.87
N GLU A 75 5.20 10.10 -3.19
CA GLU A 75 6.23 10.90 -3.85
C GLU A 75 6.06 12.39 -3.57
N ALA A 76 4.84 12.92 -3.66
CA ALA A 76 4.55 14.33 -3.39
C ALA A 76 4.85 14.74 -1.94
N ASN A 77 4.76 13.81 -0.99
CA ASN A 77 5.08 14.03 0.42
C ASN A 77 6.53 13.66 0.79
N GLY A 78 7.36 13.24 -0.18
CA GLY A 78 8.75 12.88 0.05
C GLY A 78 8.95 11.60 0.86
N LEU A 79 7.97 10.69 0.82
CA LEU A 79 7.96 9.45 1.61
C LEU A 79 8.45 8.22 0.83
N SER A 80 8.95 8.40 -0.39
CA SER A 80 9.31 7.31 -1.31
C SER A 80 10.37 6.34 -0.76
N ASP A 81 11.29 6.83 0.08
CA ASP A 81 12.35 6.01 0.69
C ASP A 81 11.90 5.39 2.03
N GLU A 82 10.76 5.83 2.56
CA GLU A 82 10.24 5.42 3.87
C GLU A 82 9.08 4.44 3.76
N VAL A 83 8.23 4.60 2.74
CA VAL A 83 7.01 3.83 2.53
C VAL A 83 7.13 2.98 1.28
N CYS A 84 7.06 1.67 1.47
CA CYS A 84 6.97 0.72 0.37
C CYS A 84 5.51 0.35 0.08
N VAL A 85 5.10 0.43 -1.19
CA VAL A 85 3.78 -0.02 -1.65
C VAL A 85 3.93 -1.38 -2.34
N VAL A 86 3.25 -2.40 -1.82
CA VAL A 86 3.28 -3.77 -2.33
C VAL A 86 1.91 -4.15 -2.87
N LYS A 87 1.84 -4.53 -4.14
CA LYS A 87 0.65 -5.19 -4.69
C LYS A 87 0.64 -6.64 -4.22
N THR A 88 -0.40 -7.04 -3.51
CA THR A 88 -0.56 -8.42 -3.02
C THR A 88 -1.48 -9.25 -3.89
N GLY A 89 -1.55 -10.56 -3.60
CA GLY A 89 -2.59 -11.43 -4.10
C GLY A 89 -3.99 -11.08 -3.57
N CYS A 90 -4.95 -11.97 -3.78
CA CYS A 90 -6.30 -11.81 -3.25
C CYS A 90 -6.32 -12.09 -1.75
N PHE A 91 -6.94 -11.20 -0.96
CA PHE A 91 -7.21 -11.45 0.47
C PHE A 91 -8.48 -12.28 0.74
N GLY A 92 -9.27 -12.60 -0.31
CA GLY A 92 -10.52 -13.36 -0.17
C GLY A 92 -11.72 -12.55 0.35
N LEU A 93 -11.52 -11.27 0.66
CA LEU A 93 -12.52 -10.37 1.24
C LEU A 93 -13.13 -9.42 0.19
N CYS A 94 -13.58 -9.96 -0.94
CA CYS A 94 -14.04 -9.14 -2.07
C CYS A 94 -15.21 -8.21 -1.72
N ALA A 95 -16.07 -8.57 -0.76
CA ALA A 95 -17.19 -7.74 -0.29
C ALA A 95 -16.74 -6.45 0.41
N LEU A 96 -15.48 -6.39 0.87
CA LEU A 96 -14.88 -5.24 1.56
C LEU A 96 -13.82 -4.55 0.68
N GLY A 97 -13.70 -4.95 -0.58
CA GLY A 97 -12.76 -4.38 -1.54
C GLY A 97 -13.14 -2.96 -1.98
N PRO A 98 -12.17 -2.11 -2.34
CA PRO A 98 -10.72 -2.31 -2.29
C PRO A 98 -10.13 -2.37 -0.87
N ILE A 99 -9.18 -3.29 -0.65
CA ILE A 99 -8.54 -3.51 0.66
C ILE A 99 -7.10 -3.04 0.63
N MET A 100 -6.70 -2.40 1.72
CA MET A 100 -5.33 -1.98 1.97
C MET A 100 -4.94 -2.26 3.42
N ILE A 101 -3.74 -2.80 3.63
CA ILE A 101 -3.20 -3.09 4.96
C ILE A 101 -1.90 -2.34 5.14
N VAL A 102 -1.72 -1.70 6.29
CA VAL A 102 -0.50 -0.95 6.62
C VAL A 102 0.22 -1.62 7.78
N TYR A 103 1.52 -1.90 7.60
CA TYR A 103 2.43 -2.40 8.62
C TYR A 103 3.45 -1.32 9.00
N PRO A 104 3.91 -1.28 10.27
CA PRO A 104 3.86 -2.35 11.28
C PRO A 104 2.56 -2.45 12.09
N GLU A 105 1.67 -1.47 12.02
CA GLU A 105 0.47 -1.35 12.88
C GLU A 105 -0.55 -2.47 12.65
N GLY A 106 -0.55 -3.07 11.46
CA GLY A 106 -1.56 -4.06 11.05
C GLY A 106 -2.91 -3.43 10.74
N THR A 107 -2.93 -2.12 10.46
CA THR A 107 -4.13 -1.34 10.16
C THR A 107 -4.79 -1.86 8.89
N PHE A 108 -6.04 -2.30 9.00
CA PHE A 108 -6.83 -2.83 7.88
C PHE A 108 -7.85 -1.79 7.43
N TYR A 109 -7.63 -1.24 6.25
CA TYR A 109 -8.56 -0.33 5.58
C TYR A 109 -9.44 -1.11 4.60
N SER A 110 -10.75 -0.89 4.70
CA SER A 110 -11.77 -1.53 3.85
C SER A 110 -12.51 -0.50 3.02
N MET A 111 -12.98 -0.90 1.84
CA MET A 111 -13.78 -0.07 0.93
C MET A 111 -13.11 1.27 0.58
N VAL A 112 -11.77 1.29 0.56
CA VAL A 112 -10.98 2.49 0.29
C VAL A 112 -11.32 3.05 -1.08
N GLN A 113 -11.52 4.37 -1.16
CA GLN A 113 -11.71 5.11 -2.39
C GLN A 113 -10.45 5.90 -2.78
N GLU A 114 -10.42 6.41 -4.00
CA GLU A 114 -9.27 7.18 -4.50
C GLU A 114 -9.14 8.54 -3.77
N GLU A 115 -10.26 9.08 -3.31
CA GLU A 115 -10.38 10.33 -2.57
C GLU A 115 -9.85 10.23 -1.12
N ASP A 116 -9.81 9.03 -0.56
CA ASP A 116 -9.33 8.78 0.81
C ASP A 116 -7.79 8.76 0.90
N ILE A 117 -7.12 8.57 -0.24
CA ILE A 117 -5.67 8.37 -0.32
C ILE A 117 -4.86 9.56 0.21
N PRO A 118 -5.18 10.83 -0.14
CA PRO A 118 -4.46 11.97 0.43
C PRO A 118 -4.57 12.03 1.95
N GLU A 119 -5.73 11.70 2.53
CA GLU A 119 -5.91 11.67 3.99
C GLU A 119 -5.09 10.53 4.62
N ILE A 120 -5.13 9.32 4.04
CA ILE A 120 -4.32 8.19 4.50
C ILE A 120 -2.83 8.53 4.47
N VAL A 121 -2.34 9.17 3.42
CA VAL A 121 -0.92 9.51 3.29
C VAL A 121 -0.52 10.58 4.31
N THR A 122 -1.31 11.65 4.43
CA THR A 122 -0.97 12.78 5.29
C THR A 122 -1.23 12.56 6.78
N GLU A 123 -2.29 11.85 7.15
CA GLU A 123 -2.59 11.53 8.55
C GLU A 123 -1.87 10.25 8.98
N HIS A 124 -2.04 9.15 8.26
CA HIS A 124 -1.51 7.88 8.73
C HIS A 124 -0.05 7.70 8.37
N LEU A 125 0.31 7.78 7.09
CA LEU A 125 1.67 7.47 6.66
C LEU A 125 2.68 8.54 7.10
N LEU A 126 2.30 9.82 7.10
CA LEU A 126 3.20 10.93 7.47
C LEU A 126 3.20 11.23 8.98
N LYS A 127 2.03 11.32 9.63
CA LYS A 127 1.92 11.71 11.04
C LYS A 127 1.75 10.52 12.01
N GLY A 128 1.44 9.33 11.52
CA GLY A 128 1.14 8.15 12.35
C GLY A 128 -0.29 8.10 12.90
N ASN A 129 -1.18 8.99 12.45
CA ASN A 129 -2.58 9.04 12.89
C ASN A 129 -3.46 8.15 12.01
N VAL A 130 -3.93 7.02 12.56
CA VAL A 130 -4.80 6.10 11.84
C VAL A 130 -6.15 6.75 11.50
N VAL A 131 -6.58 6.61 10.23
CA VAL A 131 -7.85 7.13 9.74
C VAL A 131 -9.00 6.21 10.17
N LYS A 132 -9.55 6.46 11.36
CA LYS A 132 -10.47 5.53 12.05
C LYS A 132 -11.75 5.18 11.27
N HIS A 133 -12.27 6.10 10.47
CA HIS A 133 -13.53 5.90 9.75
C HIS A 133 -13.42 4.95 8.55
N LEU A 134 -12.19 4.68 8.08
CA LEU A 134 -11.89 3.72 7.01
C LEU A 134 -11.51 2.33 7.53
N LEU A 135 -11.44 2.17 8.86
CA LEU A 135 -11.11 0.89 9.47
C LEU A 135 -12.27 -0.07 9.35
N TYR A 136 -11.94 -1.33 9.11
CA TYR A 136 -12.92 -2.39 9.23
C TYR A 136 -13.32 -2.57 10.69
N GLU A 137 -14.62 -2.50 10.99
CA GLU A 137 -15.11 -2.46 12.37
C GLU A 137 -14.65 -3.66 13.21
N GLU A 138 -14.50 -4.85 12.61
CA GLU A 138 -14.08 -6.04 13.36
C GLU A 138 -12.58 -6.06 13.70
N THR A 139 -11.76 -5.22 13.07
CA THR A 139 -10.33 -5.04 13.42
C THR A 139 -10.14 -3.99 14.51
N VAL A 140 -11.22 -3.38 15.02
CA VAL A 140 -11.20 -2.42 16.12
C VAL A 140 -11.84 -3.05 17.36
N LYS A 141 -11.03 -3.51 18.34
CA LYS A 141 -11.53 -3.97 19.65
C LYS A 141 -11.08 -3.03 20.75
N ALA A 142 -12.03 -2.36 21.41
CA ALA A 142 -11.80 -1.48 22.56
C ALA A 142 -10.64 -0.49 22.34
N ASP A 143 -10.71 0.27 21.24
CA ASP A 143 -9.70 1.26 20.79
C ASP A 143 -8.32 0.68 20.42
N LYS A 144 -8.18 -0.65 20.34
CA LYS A 144 -6.98 -1.33 19.81
C LYS A 144 -7.24 -1.87 18.42
N ILE A 145 -6.30 -1.59 17.51
CA ILE A 145 -6.25 -2.18 16.18
C ILE A 145 -5.68 -3.58 16.33
N ILE A 146 -6.48 -4.60 16.02
CA ILE A 146 -6.03 -5.98 15.96
C ILE A 146 -5.77 -6.38 14.50
N PRO A 147 -4.70 -7.12 14.22
CA PRO A 147 -4.47 -7.58 12.86
C PRO A 147 -5.58 -8.57 12.46
N LEU A 148 -5.86 -8.60 11.15
CA LEU A 148 -6.98 -9.34 10.57
C LEU A 148 -6.98 -10.84 10.95
N ASN A 149 -5.80 -11.44 11.12
CA ASN A 149 -5.63 -12.85 11.52
C ASN A 149 -6.17 -13.17 12.93
N GLU A 150 -6.37 -12.18 13.79
CA GLU A 150 -6.90 -12.32 15.16
C GLU A 150 -8.41 -12.01 15.25
N THR A 151 -9.03 -11.63 14.12
CA THR A 151 -10.47 -11.41 14.03
C THR A 151 -11.24 -12.74 14.01
N ASN A 152 -12.52 -12.71 14.39
CA ASN A 152 -13.38 -13.90 14.36
C ASN A 152 -13.63 -14.42 12.93
N PHE A 153 -13.32 -13.62 11.90
CA PHE A 153 -13.48 -13.96 10.50
C PHE A 153 -12.62 -15.17 10.10
N TYR A 154 -11.33 -15.17 10.45
CA TYR A 154 -10.42 -16.28 10.11
C TYR A 154 -10.55 -17.52 11.02
N LYS A 155 -11.22 -17.41 12.17
CA LYS A 155 -11.43 -18.56 13.08
C LYS A 155 -12.37 -19.63 12.50
N ASN A 156 -13.20 -19.27 11.52
CA ASN A 156 -14.25 -20.16 11.00
C ASN A 156 -14.06 -20.56 9.52
N SER A 157 -13.02 -20.07 8.85
CA SER A 157 -12.74 -20.37 7.44
C SER A 157 -11.41 -21.09 7.30
N THR A 158 -11.46 -22.36 6.90
CA THR A 158 -10.29 -23.17 6.55
C THR A 158 -9.72 -22.73 5.20
N GLU A 159 -9.07 -21.56 5.13
CA GLU A 159 -8.14 -21.25 4.02
C GLU A 159 -7.15 -20.13 4.39
N SER A 160 -5.91 -20.52 4.66
CA SER A 160 -4.77 -19.67 5.00
C SER A 160 -4.17 -19.04 3.73
N LEU A 161 -4.75 -17.94 3.23
CA LEU A 161 -4.20 -17.21 2.07
C LEU A 161 -3.49 -15.89 2.44
N CYS A 162 -3.68 -15.36 3.64
CA CYS A 162 -3.01 -14.13 4.07
C CYS A 162 -1.58 -14.38 4.61
N GLU A 163 -1.30 -15.59 5.08
CA GLU A 163 -0.09 -15.90 5.86
C GLU A 163 1.21 -15.75 5.03
N THR A 164 1.17 -16.14 3.75
CA THR A 164 2.35 -16.08 2.86
C THR A 164 2.80 -14.65 2.58
N ALA A 165 1.86 -13.72 2.31
CA ALA A 165 2.20 -12.33 1.99
C ALA A 165 2.69 -11.53 3.21
N VAL A 166 2.29 -11.92 4.42
CA VAL A 166 2.74 -11.29 5.68
C VAL A 166 4.05 -11.91 6.17
N SER A 167 4.32 -13.18 5.85
CA SER A 167 5.56 -13.87 6.26
C SER A 167 6.83 -13.36 5.58
N SER A 168 6.70 -12.74 4.39
CA SER A 168 7.82 -12.16 3.65
C SER A 168 8.22 -10.77 4.12
N ILE A 169 7.41 -10.12 4.98
CA ILE A 169 7.72 -8.80 5.54
C ILE A 169 8.48 -9.01 6.88
N PRO A 170 9.68 -8.42 7.06
CA PRO A 170 10.42 -8.53 8.31
C PRO A 170 9.60 -7.95 9.48
N LYS A 171 9.11 -8.82 10.37
CA LYS A 171 8.32 -8.42 11.54
C LYS A 171 9.21 -7.73 12.57
N ARG A 172 9.04 -6.42 12.78
CA ARG A 172 9.54 -5.74 13.97
C ARG A 172 8.47 -5.84 15.06
N SER A 173 8.81 -6.40 16.22
CA SER A 173 7.93 -6.40 17.39
C SER A 173 7.69 -4.95 17.83
N THR A 174 6.52 -4.40 17.56
CA THR A 174 6.11 -3.10 18.08
C THR A 174 5.01 -3.32 19.12
N ASN A 175 5.35 -3.10 20.40
CA ASN A 175 4.36 -2.89 21.44
C ASN A 175 3.73 -1.52 21.19
N ILE A 176 2.51 -1.48 20.63
CA ILE A 176 1.73 -0.24 20.43
C ILE A 176 1.09 0.17 21.76
N SER A 177 1.90 0.32 22.82
CA SER A 177 1.42 0.76 24.14
C SER A 177 2.22 1.91 24.75
N GLU A 178 3.17 2.53 24.03
CA GLU A 178 4.08 3.51 24.65
C GLU A 178 4.25 4.84 23.90
N GLN A 179 3.36 5.21 22.97
CA GLN A 179 3.42 6.54 22.32
C GLN A 179 2.17 7.40 22.54
N ALA A 180 1.51 7.24 23.68
CA ALA A 180 0.38 8.08 24.08
C ALA A 180 0.57 8.75 25.46
N ASP A 181 1.80 9.05 25.91
CA ASP A 181 1.98 9.75 27.20
C ASP A 181 3.35 10.45 27.35
N THR A 182 3.65 11.45 26.52
CA THR A 182 4.67 12.46 26.91
C THR A 182 4.47 13.83 26.27
N LYS A 183 3.28 14.42 26.42
CA LYS A 183 3.07 15.87 26.28
C LYS A 183 2.12 16.38 27.35
N ARG A 184 2.57 16.40 28.61
CA ARG A 184 1.94 17.23 29.65
C ARG A 184 2.88 17.50 30.82
N SER A 185 3.71 18.54 30.71
CA SER A 185 4.07 19.46 31.82
C SER A 185 5.27 20.34 31.44
N VAL A 186 5.00 21.42 30.72
CA VAL A 186 5.78 22.66 30.86
C VAL A 186 4.75 23.78 30.90
N LEU A 187 4.39 24.22 32.10
CA LEU A 187 3.81 25.52 32.44
C LEU A 187 3.50 25.54 33.95
N PHE A 188 4.30 26.36 34.65
CA PHE A 188 4.24 26.81 36.05
C PHE A 188 4.47 25.79 37.17
#